data_AF-A0A5J6YS37-F1
#
_entry.id   AF-A0A5J6YS37-F1
#
_cell.length_a   1.000
_cell.length_b   1.000
_cell.length_c   1.000
_cell.angle_alpha   90.00
_cell.angle_beta   90.00
_cell.angle_gamma   90.00
#
_symmetry.space_group_name_H-M   'P 1'
#
loop_
_entity.id
_entity.type
_entity.pdbx_description
1 polymer ?
#
loop_
_entity_poly.entity_id
_entity_poly.type
_entity_poly.pdbx_seq_one_letter_code
_entity_poly.pdbx_strand_id
1 'polypeptide(L)'
;MSPEPSKPDAKKPDVNKTDKPISPNDRARLDPVFMQVVLDVQAQVQQTQPAQAGNLAAMFHKETMGDALQGLAMLIAGWNQNRIDGAGLGRTVKSLRALDLPELGDRMEKLRQIDEG
;
A
#
# COMPACT_ATOMS: atom_id res chain seq x y z
N MET A 1 -34.11 6.58 -37.39
CA MET A 1 -33.22 5.73 -36.59
C MET A 1 -32.16 6.64 -36.00
N SER A 2 -32.40 7.16 -34.81
CA SER A 2 -31.47 8.08 -34.14
C SER A 2 -30.46 7.26 -33.34
N PRO A 3 -29.15 7.55 -33.38
CA PRO A 3 -28.20 6.89 -32.50
C PRO A 3 -28.35 7.44 -31.07
N GLU A 4 -28.49 6.53 -30.10
CA GLU A 4 -28.42 6.86 -28.67
C GLU A 4 -27.03 7.46 -28.32
N PRO A 5 -26.97 8.41 -27.37
CA PRO A 5 -25.70 8.89 -26.85
C PRO A 5 -25.06 7.86 -25.91
N SER A 6 -23.81 7.49 -26.21
CA SER A 6 -22.96 6.65 -25.36
C SER A 6 -22.85 7.24 -23.95
N LYS A 7 -23.16 6.41 -22.94
CA LYS A 7 -22.87 6.71 -21.53
C LYS A 7 -21.35 6.82 -21.34
N PRO A 8 -20.84 7.78 -20.53
CA PRO A 8 -19.43 7.81 -20.18
C PRO A 8 -19.13 6.67 -19.20
N ASP A 9 -18.13 5.85 -19.54
CA ASP A 9 -17.53 4.89 -18.61
C ASP A 9 -17.02 5.64 -17.39
N ALA A 10 -17.68 5.42 -16.25
CA ALA A 10 -17.17 5.83 -14.95
C ALA A 10 -15.87 5.06 -14.71
N LYS A 11 -14.73 5.70 -14.98
CA LYS A 11 -13.40 5.20 -14.65
C LYS A 11 -13.34 5.00 -13.14
N LYS A 12 -13.56 3.76 -12.70
CA LYS A 12 -13.25 3.33 -11.33
C LYS A 12 -11.79 3.71 -11.06
N PRO A 13 -11.43 4.14 -9.83
CA PRO A 13 -10.04 4.32 -9.50
C PRO A 13 -9.34 2.98 -9.72
N ASP A 14 -8.50 2.93 -10.73
CA ASP A 14 -7.62 1.81 -10.97
C ASP A 14 -6.71 1.77 -9.74
N VAL A 15 -6.93 0.82 -8.85
CA VAL A 15 -5.96 0.48 -7.82
C VAL A 15 -4.81 -0.17 -8.58
N ASN A 16 -4.05 0.66 -9.29
CA ASN A 16 -3.17 0.25 -10.37
C ASN A 16 -2.11 -0.66 -9.76
N LYS A 17 -2.26 -1.98 -9.91
CA LYS A 17 -1.38 -3.00 -9.31
C LYS A 17 -0.01 -3.05 -9.98
N THR A 18 0.25 -2.16 -10.93
CA THR A 18 1.46 -2.11 -11.73
C THR A 18 2.63 -1.60 -10.90
N ASP A 19 3.75 -2.31 -11.04
CA ASP A 19 5.04 -1.92 -10.48
C ASP A 19 5.54 -0.61 -11.13
N LYS A 20 6.25 0.21 -10.36
CA LYS A 20 6.92 1.42 -10.88
C LYS A 20 8.44 1.25 -10.80
N PRO A 21 9.17 1.28 -11.93
CA PRO A 21 10.63 1.31 -11.88
C PRO A 21 11.12 2.64 -11.28
N ILE A 22 12.21 2.59 -10.53
CA ILE A 22 12.87 3.75 -9.92
C ILE A 22 14.31 3.80 -10.46
N SER A 23 14.79 4.98 -10.83
CA SER A 23 16.17 5.10 -11.32
C SER A 23 17.18 4.74 -10.21
N PRO A 24 18.38 4.22 -10.51
CA PRO A 24 19.38 3.96 -9.49
C PRO A 24 19.77 5.21 -8.67
N ASN A 25 19.78 6.39 -9.31
CA ASN A 25 20.09 7.66 -8.63
C ASN A 25 18.98 8.05 -7.65
N ASP A 26 17.71 7.96 -8.06
CA ASP A 26 16.58 8.22 -7.17
C ASP A 26 16.50 7.18 -6.07
N ARG A 27 16.76 5.91 -6.39
CA ARG A 27 16.81 4.83 -5.40
C ARG A 27 17.81 5.13 -4.29
N ALA A 28 19.02 5.58 -4.63
CA ALA A 28 20.04 5.94 -3.64
C ALA A 28 19.63 7.16 -2.81
N ARG A 29 19.10 8.20 -3.46
CA ARG A 29 18.65 9.46 -2.82
C ARG A 29 17.47 9.23 -1.86
N LEU A 30 16.52 8.40 -2.27
CA LEU A 30 15.24 8.20 -1.59
C LEU A 30 15.26 7.03 -0.60
N ASP A 31 16.36 6.25 -0.51
CA ASP A 31 16.46 5.10 0.41
C ASP A 31 16.07 5.45 1.85
N PRO A 32 16.60 6.54 2.46
CA PRO A 32 16.29 6.85 3.85
C PRO A 32 14.81 7.19 4.02
N VAL A 33 14.23 7.90 3.05
CA VAL A 33 12.82 8.30 3.07
C VAL A 33 11.91 7.08 2.96
N PHE A 34 12.19 6.19 2.00
CA PHE A 34 11.43 4.96 1.83
C PHE A 34 11.51 4.08 3.07
N MET A 35 12.72 3.85 3.60
CA MET A 35 12.91 3.00 4.77
C MET A 35 12.23 3.58 6.00
N GLN A 36 12.30 4.90 6.21
CA GLN A 36 11.59 5.56 7.31
C GLN A 36 10.07 5.35 7.20
N VAL A 37 9.47 5.55 6.02
CA VAL A 37 8.04 5.33 5.81
C VAL A 37 7.64 3.88 6.11
N VAL A 38 8.40 2.91 5.61
CA VAL A 38 8.11 1.48 5.82
C VAL A 38 8.22 1.09 7.30
N LEU A 39 9.26 1.55 8.00
CA LEU A 39 9.45 1.27 9.42
C LEU A 39 8.38 1.94 10.30
N ASP A 40 8.01 3.19 10.00
CA ASP A 40 6.92 3.90 10.68
C ASP A 40 5.59 3.13 10.56
N VAL A 41 5.28 2.65 9.35
CA VAL A 41 4.04 1.90 9.10
C VAL A 41 4.08 0.53 9.77
N GLN A 42 5.22 -0.16 9.71
CA GLN A 42 5.40 -1.43 10.43
C GLN A 42 5.14 -1.28 11.93
N ALA A 43 5.71 -0.24 12.56
CA ALA A 43 5.55 0.01 13.99
C ALA A 43 4.09 0.28 14.36
N GLN A 44 3.39 1.10 13.58
CA GLN A 44 1.98 1.43 13.83
C GLN A 44 1.06 0.21 13.63
N VAL A 45 1.28 -0.55 12.57
CA VAL A 45 0.58 -1.81 12.29
C VAL A 45 0.70 -2.75 13.50
N GLN A 46 1.91 -2.98 14.00
CA GLN A 46 2.17 -3.85 15.16
C GLN A 46 1.52 -3.37 16.47
N GLN A 47 1.14 -2.09 16.59
CA GLN A 47 0.51 -1.53 17.78
C GLN A 47 -1.03 -1.58 17.75
N THR A 48 -1.61 -1.95 16.61
CA THR A 48 -3.08 -2.02 16.47
C THR A 48 -3.68 -3.15 17.31
N GLN A 49 -4.93 -2.94 17.72
CA GLN A 49 -5.72 -3.92 18.47
C GLN A 49 -6.96 -4.34 17.68
N PRO A 50 -7.53 -5.53 17.95
CA PRO A 50 -8.79 -5.93 17.34
C PRO A 50 -9.89 -4.92 17.65
N ALA A 51 -10.64 -4.50 16.63
CA ALA A 51 -11.74 -3.54 16.77
C ALA A 51 -12.89 -4.06 17.65
N GLN A 52 -13.01 -5.38 17.79
CA GLN A 52 -14.04 -6.06 18.57
C GLN A 52 -13.41 -7.08 19.51
N ALA A 53 -14.01 -7.26 20.68
CA ALA A 53 -13.61 -8.29 21.60
C ALA A 53 -13.99 -9.70 21.08
N GLY A 54 -13.18 -10.70 21.41
CA GLY A 54 -13.47 -12.11 21.14
C GLY A 54 -12.42 -12.81 20.27
N ASN A 55 -12.42 -14.14 20.33
CA ASN A 55 -11.39 -14.96 19.70
C ASN A 55 -11.37 -14.85 18.16
N LEU A 56 -12.56 -14.78 17.54
CA LEU A 56 -12.67 -14.67 16.08
C LEU A 56 -12.16 -13.31 15.57
N ALA A 57 -12.53 -12.22 16.24
CA ALA A 57 -12.05 -10.88 15.92
C ALA A 57 -10.52 -10.79 16.07
N ALA A 58 -9.97 -11.40 17.12
CA ALA A 58 -8.51 -11.48 17.32
C ALA A 58 -7.81 -12.30 16.21
N MET A 59 -8.45 -13.35 15.69
CA MET A 59 -7.91 -14.15 14.58
C MET A 59 -7.89 -13.36 13.27
N PHE A 60 -9.00 -12.72 12.89
CA PHE A 60 -9.06 -11.86 11.70
C PHE A 60 -8.09 -10.67 11.80
N HIS A 61 -7.95 -10.09 12.99
CA HIS A 61 -6.97 -9.04 13.25
C HIS A 61 -5.55 -9.52 12.96
N LYS A 62 -5.17 -10.68 13.50
CA LYS A 62 -3.84 -11.28 13.27
C LYS A 62 -3.60 -11.62 11.80
N GLU A 63 -4.61 -12.10 11.08
CA GLU A 63 -4.51 -12.35 9.65
C GLU A 63 -4.30 -11.05 8.86
N THR A 64 -5.10 -10.03 9.13
CA THR A 64 -4.99 -8.71 8.48
C THR A 64 -3.64 -8.04 8.77
N MET A 65 -3.15 -8.21 10.00
CA MET A 65 -1.81 -7.82 10.43
C MET A 65 -0.72 -8.52 9.63
N GLY A 66 -0.84 -9.84 9.47
CA GLY A 66 0.06 -10.65 8.65
C GLY A 66 0.10 -10.16 7.20
N ASP A 67 -1.07 -9.86 6.61
CA ASP A 67 -1.17 -9.35 5.25
C ASP A 67 -0.47 -7.99 5.08
N ALA A 68 -0.66 -7.07 6.05
CA ALA A 68 0.02 -5.77 6.02
C ALA A 68 1.55 -5.93 6.07
N LEU A 69 2.05 -6.75 7.01
CA LEU A 69 3.48 -7.00 7.17
C LEU A 69 4.09 -7.72 5.95
N GLN A 70 3.37 -8.66 5.35
CA GLN A 70 3.79 -9.31 4.11
C GLN A 70 3.85 -8.31 2.95
N GLY A 71 2.87 -7.40 2.85
CA GLY A 71 2.88 -6.32 1.86
C GLY A 71 4.11 -5.40 1.99
N LEU A 72 4.47 -5.02 3.23
CA LEU A 72 5.67 -4.25 3.51
C LEU A 72 6.95 -5.01 3.12
N ALA A 73 7.01 -6.31 3.39
CA ALA A 73 8.15 -7.14 2.98
C ALA A 73 8.30 -7.20 1.45
N MET A 74 7.20 -7.30 0.71
CA MET A 74 7.20 -7.24 -0.76
C MET A 74 7.67 -5.88 -1.28
N LEU A 75 7.24 -4.80 -0.63
CA LEU A 75 7.70 -3.45 -0.94
C LEU A 75 9.22 -3.30 -0.78
N ILE A 76 9.79 -3.79 0.33
CA ILE A 76 11.24 -3.80 0.55
C ILE A 76 11.95 -4.64 -0.52
N ALA A 77 11.40 -5.81 -0.86
CA ALA A 77 11.97 -6.68 -1.89
C ALA A 77 11.99 -6.02 -3.28
N GLY A 78 10.90 -5.33 -3.66
CA GLY A 78 10.84 -4.54 -4.88
C GLY A 78 11.80 -3.36 -4.84
N TRP A 79 11.88 -2.66 -3.70
CA TRP A 79 12.77 -1.52 -3.53
C TRP A 79 14.23 -1.91 -3.73
N ASN A 80 14.65 -3.07 -3.22
CA ASN A 80 15.98 -3.64 -3.46
C ASN A 80 16.25 -4.01 -4.93
N GLN A 81 15.20 -4.11 -5.76
CA GLN A 81 15.27 -4.33 -7.20
C GLN A 81 15.06 -3.03 -8.00
N ASN A 82 15.15 -1.86 -7.36
CA ASN A 82 14.90 -0.56 -7.97
C ASN A 82 13.46 -0.39 -8.51
N ARG A 83 12.46 -0.88 -7.76
CA ARG A 83 11.04 -0.66 -8.10
C ARG A 83 10.16 -0.46 -6.88
N ILE A 84 9.03 0.20 -7.06
CA ILE A 84 7.89 0.12 -6.15
C ILE A 84 7.05 -1.08 -6.56
N ASP A 85 6.98 -2.10 -5.70
CA ASP A 85 6.16 -3.29 -5.93
C ASP A 85 4.67 -2.96 -5.79
N GLY A 86 3.94 -2.96 -6.90
CA GLY A 86 2.54 -2.53 -6.96
C GLY A 86 1.60 -3.50 -6.25
N ALA A 87 1.92 -4.79 -6.23
CA ALA A 87 1.18 -5.81 -5.51
C ALA A 87 1.37 -5.68 -3.99
N GLY A 88 2.62 -5.53 -3.54
CA GLY A 88 2.97 -5.28 -2.14
C GLY A 88 2.35 -3.99 -1.63
N LEU A 89 2.38 -2.92 -2.44
CA LEU A 89 1.74 -1.66 -2.11
C LEU A 89 0.22 -1.80 -1.99
N GLY A 90 -0.44 -2.38 -2.99
CA GLY A 90 -1.89 -2.56 -2.99
C GLY A 90 -2.38 -3.43 -1.83
N ARG A 91 -1.64 -4.50 -1.50
CA ARG A 91 -1.91 -5.33 -0.31
C ARG A 91 -1.78 -4.51 0.97
N THR A 92 -0.67 -3.79 1.13
CA THR A 92 -0.43 -2.98 2.33
C THR A 92 -1.54 -1.95 2.55
N VAL A 93 -1.88 -1.17 1.52
CA VAL A 93 -2.93 -0.14 1.59
C VAL A 93 -4.28 -0.75 1.96
N LYS A 94 -4.65 -1.87 1.33
CA LYS A 94 -5.91 -2.56 1.63
C LYS A 94 -5.95 -3.01 3.10
N SER A 95 -4.87 -3.61 3.59
CA SER A 95 -4.81 -4.09 4.98
C SER A 95 -4.81 -2.94 5.98
N LEU A 96 -4.11 -1.83 5.69
CA LEU A 96 -4.14 -0.63 6.54
C LEU A 96 -5.56 -0.07 6.70
N ARG A 97 -6.32 0.03 5.61
CA ARG A 97 -7.73 0.45 5.67
C ARG A 97 -8.60 -0.54 6.48
N ALA A 98 -8.31 -1.84 6.41
CA ALA A 98 -9.01 -2.85 7.21
C ALA A 98 -8.62 -2.82 8.70
N LEU A 99 -7.44 -2.29 9.03
CA LEU A 99 -6.95 -2.07 10.40
C LEU A 99 -7.36 -0.71 10.98
N ASP A 100 -8.24 0.02 10.30
CA ASP A 100 -8.68 1.38 10.68
C ASP A 100 -7.51 2.40 10.69
N LEU A 101 -6.58 2.26 9.74
CA LEU A 101 -5.43 3.16 9.53
C LEU A 101 -5.46 3.81 8.13
N PRO A 102 -6.54 4.50 7.73
CA PRO A 102 -6.69 5.02 6.37
C PRO A 102 -5.62 6.06 6.00
N GLU A 103 -5.20 6.91 6.93
CA GLU A 103 -4.18 7.95 6.69
C GLU A 103 -2.82 7.35 6.35
N LEU A 104 -2.47 6.21 6.96
CA LEU A 104 -1.27 5.46 6.60
C LEU A 104 -1.43 4.82 5.22
N GLY A 105 -2.62 4.33 4.89
CA GLY A 105 -2.93 3.86 3.55
C GLY A 105 -2.65 4.93 2.49
N ASP A 106 -3.13 6.15 2.71
CA ASP A 106 -2.93 7.26 1.77
C ASP A 106 -1.46 7.71 1.73
N ARG A 107 -0.73 7.68 2.86
CA ARG A 107 0.73 7.91 2.88
C ARG A 107 1.47 6.86 2.05
N MET A 108 1.07 5.60 2.13
CA MET A 108 1.66 4.52 1.33
C MET A 108 1.38 4.69 -0.17
N GLU A 109 0.16 5.09 -0.56
CA GLU A 109 -0.18 5.32 -1.97
C GLU A 109 0.73 6.40 -2.62
N LYS A 110 1.17 7.41 -1.86
CA LYS A 110 2.12 8.44 -2.32
C LYS A 110 3.50 7.88 -2.68
N LEU A 111 3.89 6.70 -2.22
CA LEU A 111 5.15 6.07 -2.62
C LEU A 111 5.23 5.80 -4.13
N ARG A 112 4.09 5.73 -4.83
CA ARG A 112 4.04 5.65 -6.30
C ARG A 112 4.61 6.87 -6.99
N GLN A 113 4.73 8.00 -6.30
CA GLN A 113 5.16 9.29 -6.84
C GLN A 113 6.41 9.79 -6.11
N ILE A 114 7.13 8.90 -5.41
CA ILE A 114 8.25 9.28 -4.53
C ILE A 114 9.41 9.96 -5.27
N ASP A 115 9.56 9.70 -6.57
CA ASP A 115 10.55 10.23 -7.50
C ASP A 115 10.07 11.46 -8.29
N GLU A 116 8.83 11.91 -8.10
CA GLU A 116 8.25 13.07 -8.81
C GLU A 116 8.51 14.42 -8.11
N GLY A 117 9.27 14.40 -7.00
CA GLY A 117 9.61 15.57 -6.16
C GLY A 117 10.99 16.16 -6.40
#